data_AF-A0A0S6WWG4-F1
#
_entry.id   AF-A0A0S6WWG4-F1
#
_cell.length_a   1.000
_cell.length_b   1.000
_cell.length_c   1.000
_cell.angle_alpha   90.00
_cell.angle_beta   90.00
_cell.angle_gamma   90.00
#
_symmetry.space_group_name_H-M   'P 1'
#
loop_
_entity.id
_entity.type
_entity.pdbx_description
1 polymer ?
#
loop_
_entity_poly.entity_id
_entity_poly.type
_entity_poly.pdbx_seq_one_letter_code
_entity_poly.pdbx_strand_id
1 'polypeptide(L)'
;MAPASRYAGPDGARPAPHWRLERITRPSRLFGANGLRTGADGRIYVAQVAGSAVTALDPDTGEASPVSAIDGPITAPDDIAFDSAGNLYATEITLGRVSSWRRTEATA
;
A
#
# COMPACT_ATOMS: atom_id res chain seq x y z
N MET A 1 -10.04 -24.45 2.29
CA MET A 1 -10.72 -23.36 1.54
C MET A 1 -10.70 -22.12 2.44
N ALA A 2 -10.12 -21.00 2.00
CA ALA A 2 -10.10 -19.78 2.82
C ALA A 2 -11.50 -19.14 2.85
N PRO A 3 -11.97 -18.59 3.99
CA PRO A 3 -13.30 -18.02 4.08
C PRO A 3 -13.44 -16.81 3.16
N ALA A 4 -14.60 -16.69 2.52
CA ALA A 4 -14.96 -15.53 1.71
C ALA A 4 -14.97 -14.26 2.58
N SER A 5 -14.61 -13.12 1.99
CA SER A 5 -14.73 -11.82 2.67
C SER A 5 -16.17 -11.61 3.16
N ARG A 6 -16.31 -11.08 4.37
CA ARG A 6 -17.60 -10.63 4.93
C ARG A 6 -18.30 -9.55 4.08
N TYR A 7 -17.58 -8.96 3.12
CA TYR A 7 -18.08 -7.97 2.16
C TYR A 7 -18.20 -8.54 0.75
N ALA A 8 -18.61 -9.80 0.60
CA ALA A 8 -19.04 -10.30 -0.70
C ALA A 8 -20.29 -9.51 -1.13
N GLY A 9 -20.08 -8.43 -1.89
CA GLY A 9 -21.17 -7.65 -2.49
C GLY A 9 -22.01 -8.53 -3.41
N PRO A 10 -23.31 -8.21 -3.58
CA PRO A 10 -24.29 -9.08 -4.22
C PRO A 10 -23.97 -9.42 -5.69
N ASP A 11 -23.12 -8.62 -6.36
CA ASP A 11 -22.52 -8.93 -7.64
C ASP A 11 -21.06 -8.47 -7.62
N GLY A 12 -20.14 -9.28 -8.14
CA GLY A 12 -18.76 -8.86 -8.33
C GLY A 12 -18.72 -7.58 -9.18
N ALA A 13 -17.90 -6.60 -8.78
CA ALA A 13 -17.78 -5.35 -9.52
C ALA A 13 -17.49 -5.63 -11.00
N ARG A 14 -18.24 -4.98 -11.90
CA ARG A 14 -18.11 -5.12 -13.35
C ARG A 14 -17.42 -3.88 -13.93
N PRO A 15 -16.32 -4.06 -14.66
CA PRO A 15 -15.68 -2.93 -15.33
C PRO A 15 -16.55 -2.46 -16.51
N ALA A 16 -16.39 -1.20 -16.89
CA ALA A 16 -16.96 -0.65 -18.13
C ALA A 16 -16.38 -1.34 -19.38
N PRO A 17 -16.99 -1.21 -20.57
CA PRO A 17 -16.40 -1.73 -21.80
C PRO A 17 -14.94 -1.29 -21.98
N HIS A 18 -14.08 -2.21 -22.44
CA HIS A 18 -12.63 -2.04 -22.59
C HIS A 18 -11.82 -1.88 -21.29
N TRP A 19 -12.46 -1.96 -20.12
CA TRP A 19 -11.77 -2.02 -18.83
C TRP A 19 -11.72 -3.46 -18.31
N ARG A 20 -10.65 -3.80 -17.58
CA ARG A 20 -10.49 -5.08 -16.90
C ARG A 20 -10.36 -4.85 -15.40
N LEU A 21 -11.07 -5.66 -14.62
CA LEU A 21 -10.98 -5.65 -13.16
C LEU A 21 -10.35 -6.96 -12.69
N GLU A 22 -9.21 -6.86 -12.03
CA GLU A 22 -8.49 -8.00 -11.47
C GLU A 22 -8.30 -7.81 -9.97
N ARG A 23 -8.44 -8.90 -9.22
CA ARG A 23 -8.11 -8.94 -7.81
C ARG A 23 -6.68 -9.39 -7.64
N ILE A 24 -5.80 -8.45 -7.27
CA ILE A 24 -4.37 -8.68 -7.09
C ILE A 24 -4.07 -9.35 -5.75
N THR A 25 -4.73 -8.93 -4.66
CA THR A 25 -4.53 -9.50 -3.32
C THR A 25 -5.81 -10.05 -2.72
N ARG A 26 -5.66 -10.96 -1.75
CA ARG A 26 -6.79 -11.41 -0.94
C ARG A 26 -7.25 -10.29 0.01
N PRO A 27 -8.55 -10.24 0.35
CA PRO A 27 -9.06 -9.37 1.40
C PRO A 27 -8.27 -9.51 2.71
N SER A 28 -8.13 -8.41 3.47
CA SER A 28 -7.49 -8.35 4.81
C SER A 28 -5.97 -8.15 4.89
N ARG A 29 -5.21 -8.11 3.79
CA ARG A 29 -3.74 -7.90 3.88
C ARG A 29 -3.32 -6.47 4.22
N LEU A 30 -4.21 -5.49 4.01
CA LEU A 30 -3.92 -4.07 4.23
C LEU A 30 -4.96 -3.50 5.22
N PHE A 31 -4.48 -2.92 6.31
CA PHE A 31 -5.33 -2.43 7.40
C PHE A 31 -5.60 -0.94 7.24
N GLY A 32 -6.77 -0.59 6.69
CA GLY A 32 -7.12 0.81 6.41
C GLY A 32 -6.30 1.40 5.27
N ALA A 33 -6.18 0.65 4.16
CA ALA A 33 -5.61 1.16 2.92
C ALA A 33 -6.29 2.48 2.50
N ASN A 34 -5.50 3.51 2.26
CA ASN A 34 -5.97 4.85 1.92
C ASN A 34 -5.29 5.34 0.62
N GLY A 35 -4.15 6.03 0.72
CA GLY A 35 -3.36 6.45 -0.43
C GLY A 35 -2.53 5.33 -1.05
N LEU A 36 -2.25 5.45 -2.34
CA LEU A 36 -1.39 4.51 -3.07
C LEU A 36 -0.57 5.19 -4.16
N ARG A 37 0.63 4.68 -4.42
CA ARG A 37 1.52 5.18 -5.47
C ARG A 37 2.33 4.06 -6.12
N THR A 38 2.47 4.12 -7.44
CA THR A 38 3.39 3.24 -8.19
C THR A 38 4.83 3.74 -8.05
N GLY A 39 5.75 2.87 -7.65
CA GLY A 39 7.18 3.13 -7.63
C GLY A 39 7.84 2.92 -8.99
N ALA A 40 9.05 3.45 -9.16
CA ALA A 40 9.87 3.20 -10.36
C ALA A 40 10.34 1.74 -10.48
N ASP A 41 10.23 0.97 -9.40
CA ASP A 41 10.50 -0.47 -9.33
C ASP A 41 9.30 -1.33 -9.79
N GLY A 42 8.22 -0.72 -10.28
CA GLY A 42 7.01 -1.40 -10.74
C GLY A 42 6.06 -1.86 -9.63
N ARG A 43 6.39 -1.60 -8.36
CA ARG A 43 5.53 -1.99 -7.22
C ARG A 43 4.49 -0.92 -6.91
N ILE A 44 3.39 -1.34 -6.29
CA ILE A 44 2.34 -0.45 -5.77
C ILE A 44 2.56 -0.30 -4.26
N TYR A 45 2.86 0.90 -3.81
CA TYR A 45 3.00 1.22 -2.40
C TYR A 45 1.67 1.70 -1.87
N VAL A 46 1.27 1.23 -0.69
CA VAL A 46 -0.03 1.53 -0.08
C VAL A 46 0.17 2.05 1.33
N ALA A 47 -0.35 3.25 1.58
CA ALA A 47 -0.46 3.85 2.89
C ALA A 47 -1.65 3.23 3.65
N GLN A 48 -1.43 2.89 4.92
CA GLN A 48 -2.41 2.25 5.78
C GLN A 48 -2.63 3.10 7.03
N VAL A 49 -3.69 3.92 7.03
CA VAL A 49 -3.97 4.87 8.12
C VAL A 49 -4.20 4.12 9.43
N ALA A 50 -5.15 3.19 9.46
CA ALA A 50 -5.49 2.45 10.67
C ALA A 50 -4.39 1.44 11.06
N GLY A 51 -3.66 0.92 10.08
CA GLY A 51 -2.56 -0.02 10.27
C GLY A 51 -1.22 0.64 10.59
N SER A 52 -1.13 1.98 10.62
CA SER A 52 0.12 2.75 10.78
C SER A 52 1.30 2.16 9.99
N ALA A 53 1.06 1.80 8.73
CA ALA A 53 2.02 1.06 7.94
C ALA A 53 2.09 1.54 6.50
N VAL A 54 3.20 1.24 5.83
CA VAL A 54 3.35 1.35 4.38
C VAL A 54 3.76 -0.03 3.86
N THR A 55 3.03 -0.54 2.87
CA THR A 55 3.29 -1.85 2.28
C THR A 55 3.52 -1.71 0.78
N ALA A 56 4.58 -2.32 0.27
CA ALA A 56 4.79 -2.48 -1.17
C ALA A 56 4.13 -3.79 -1.63
N LEU A 57 3.37 -3.69 -2.72
CA LEU A 57 2.67 -4.78 -3.38
C LEU A 57 3.30 -4.99 -4.76
N ASP A 58 3.68 -6.22 -5.05
CA ASP A 58 3.98 -6.66 -6.40
C ASP A 58 2.65 -6.95 -7.13
N PRO A 59 2.32 -6.22 -8.20
CA PRO A 59 1.05 -6.40 -8.90
C PRO A 59 0.97 -7.68 -9.73
N ASP A 60 2.10 -8.27 -10.13
CA ASP A 60 2.13 -9.47 -10.96
C ASP A 60 1.97 -10.73 -10.10
N THR A 61 2.56 -10.74 -8.91
CA THR A 61 2.53 -11.90 -8.00
C THR A 61 1.50 -11.78 -6.87
N GLY A 62 1.07 -10.56 -6.55
CA GLY A 62 0.24 -10.26 -5.37
C GLY A 62 1.01 -10.34 -4.04
N GLU A 63 2.34 -10.43 -4.08
CA GLU A 63 3.19 -10.41 -2.89
C GLU A 63 3.19 -9.04 -2.22
N ALA A 64 3.01 -9.01 -0.91
CA ALA A 64 2.97 -7.79 -0.12
C ALA A 64 4.08 -7.82 0.93
N SER A 65 4.95 -6.82 0.92
CA SER A 65 6.08 -6.67 1.85
C SER A 65 6.02 -5.34 2.58
N PRO A 66 6.25 -5.29 3.91
CA PRO A 66 6.26 -4.04 4.66
C PRO A 66 7.46 -3.17 4.25
N VAL A 67 7.19 -1.88 4.03
CA VAL A 67 8.21 -0.82 3.88
C VAL A 67 8.38 -0.09 5.22
N SER A 68 7.26 0.18 5.88
CA SER A 68 7.19 0.54 7.31
C SER A 68 6.14 -0.35 7.97
N ALA A 69 6.52 -1.04 9.05
CA ALA A 69 5.61 -1.84 9.86
C ALA A 69 4.74 -0.94 10.77
N ILE A 70 3.72 -1.53 11.39
CA ILE A 70 2.73 -0.86 12.28
C ILE A 70 3.36 -0.15 13.48
N ASP A 71 4.50 -0.65 13.95
CA ASP A 71 5.33 -0.14 15.03
C ASP A 71 6.57 0.59 14.51
N GLY A 72 6.60 0.90 13.22
CA GLY A 72 7.66 1.62 12.55
C GLY A 72 7.63 3.14 12.80
N PRO A 73 8.55 3.87 12.16
CA PRO A 73 8.69 5.31 12.38
C PRO A 73 7.57 6.16 11.76
N ILE A 74 6.78 5.60 10.83
CA ILE A 74 5.68 6.29 10.15
C ILE A 74 4.36 5.94 10.85
N THR A 75 3.65 6.95 11.35
CA THR A 75 2.38 6.81 12.07
C THR A 75 1.20 7.26 11.22
N ALA A 76 0.18 6.42 11.10
CA ALA A 76 -1.07 6.73 10.37
C ALA A 76 -0.86 7.49 9.04
N PRO A 77 -0.10 6.91 8.09
CA PRO A 77 0.15 7.55 6.80
C PRO A 77 -1.15 7.62 5.98
N ASP A 78 -1.43 8.79 5.41
CA ASP A 78 -2.62 9.03 4.57
C ASP A 78 -2.30 8.83 3.09
N ASP A 79 -1.34 9.59 2.55
CA ASP A 79 -0.86 9.45 1.18
C ASP A 79 0.67 9.41 1.11
N ILE A 80 1.18 8.97 -0.04
CA ILE A 80 2.61 8.81 -0.30
C ILE A 80 3.05 9.34 -1.66
N ALA A 81 4.28 9.81 -1.74
CA ALA A 81 4.91 10.25 -2.97
C ALA A 81 6.36 9.75 -3.06
N PHE A 82 6.88 9.67 -4.28
CA PHE A 82 8.29 9.40 -4.54
C PHE A 82 8.95 10.59 -5.23
N ASP A 83 10.19 10.89 -4.86
CA ASP A 83 11.05 11.74 -5.67
C ASP A 83 11.79 10.94 -6.76
N SER A 84 12.59 11.63 -7.59
CA SER A 84 13.38 11.00 -8.66
C SER A 84 14.54 10.14 -8.17
N ALA A 85 14.95 10.27 -6.90
CA ALA A 85 15.95 9.42 -6.27
C ALA A 85 15.32 8.17 -5.63
N GLY A 86 14.00 8.02 -5.66
CA GLY A 86 13.28 6.91 -5.07
C GLY A 86 13.05 7.05 -3.56
N ASN A 87 13.23 8.23 -2.99
CA ASN A 87 12.86 8.46 -1.59
C ASN A 87 11.33 8.53 -1.47
N LEU A 88 10.79 7.84 -0.47
CA LEU A 88 9.36 7.86 -0.17
C LEU A 88 9.06 9.00 0.81
N TYR A 89 8.01 9.76 0.54
CA TYR A 89 7.45 10.77 1.43
C TYR A 89 6.05 10.34 1.84
N ALA A 90 5.71 10.47 3.13
CA ALA A 90 4.40 10.12 3.66
C ALA A 90 3.82 11.27 4.50
N THR A 91 2.54 11.58 4.32
CA THR A 91 1.79 12.50 5.20
C THR A 91 1.23 11.73 6.39
N GLU A 92 1.55 12.15 7.62
CA GLU A 92 1.10 11.51 8.86
C GLU A 92 -0.01 12.33 9.50
N ILE A 93 -1.27 11.93 9.29
CA ILE A 93 -2.43 12.77 9.63
C ILE A 93 -2.63 12.97 11.13
N THR A 94 -2.20 12.02 11.97
CA THR A 94 -2.35 12.13 13.42
C THR A 94 -1.26 12.97 14.08
N LEU A 95 -0.09 13.07 13.44
CA LEU A 95 1.07 13.80 13.97
C LEU A 95 1.29 15.14 13.26
N GLY A 96 0.60 15.42 12.16
CA GLY A 96 0.70 16.68 11.43
C GLY A 96 2.09 16.92 10.81
N ARG A 97 2.77 15.85 10.38
CA ARG A 97 4.12 15.92 9.81
C ARG A 97 4.23 15.18 8.49
N VAL A 98 5.33 15.43 7.77
CA VAL A 98 5.75 14.68 6.60
C VAL A 98 7.05 13.95 6.94
N SER A 99 7.07 12.63 6.74
CA SER A 99 8.26 11.80 6.94
C SER A 99 8.85 11.37 5.61
N SER A 100 10.18 11.37 5.50
CA SER A 100 10.88 10.80 4.36
C SER A 100 11.55 9.49 4.74
N TRP A 101 11.30 8.42 3.98
CA TRP A 101 12.01 7.16 4.07
C TRP A 101 12.97 7.02 2.89
N ARG A 102 14.25 6.85 3.21
CA ARG A 102 15.32 6.65 2.23
C ARG A 102 15.77 5.21 2.30
N ARG A 103 15.89 4.57 1.15
CA ARG A 103 16.51 3.24 1.10
C ARG A 103 18.01 3.41 1.27
N THR A 104 18.53 3.11 2.45
CA THR A 104 19.97 2.90 2.60
C THR A 104 20.30 1.56 1.98
N GLU A 105 21.36 1.48 1.17
CA GLU A 105 21.86 0.19 0.71
C GLU A 105 22.08 -0.71 1.93
N ALA A 106 21.64 -1.97 1.84
CA ALA A 106 22.00 -2.95 2.84
C ALA A 106 23.52 -3.11 2.75
N THR A 107 24.25 -2.67 3.78
CA THR A 107 25.63 -3.12 3.96
C THR A 107 25.59 -4.65 4.03
N ALA A 108 26.25 -5.29 3.07
CA ALA A 108 26.45 -6.73 3.01
C ALA A 108 27.19 -7.24 4.26
#